data_AF-A0A662UHI5-F1
#
_entry.id   AF-A0A662UHI5-F1
#
_cell.length_a   1.000
_cell.length_b   1.000
_cell.length_c   1.000
_cell.angle_alpha   90.00
_cell.angle_beta   90.00
_cell.angle_gamma   90.00
#
_symmetry.space_group_name_H-M   'P 1'
#
loop_
_entity.id
_entity.type
_entity.pdbx_description
1 polymer ?
#
loop_
_entity_poly.entity_id
_entity_poly.type
_entity_poly.pdbx_seq_one_letter_code
_entity_poly.pdbx_strand_id
1 'polypeptide(L)' 'MRRKATVLELEGLAINNLIKSYEVSECHNSGKLKFLKVIARTLNDEELETECMDQDRIGRVIAILASYRRWGK' A
#
# COMPACT_ATOMS: atom_id res chain seq x y z
N MET A 1 0.31 -15.41 6.73
CA MET A 1 -0.83 -14.59 7.21
C MET A 1 -0.36 -13.16 7.18
N ARG A 2 -1.06 -12.24 6.49
CA ARG A 2 -0.60 -10.85 6.31
C ARG A 2 -0.97 -10.03 7.53
N ARG A 3 -0.05 -9.20 8.02
CA ARG A 3 -0.35 -8.28 9.12
C ARG A 3 -1.14 -7.10 8.59
N LYS A 4 -2.20 -6.69 9.28
CA LYS A 4 -2.90 -5.45 8.95
C LYS A 4 -2.04 -4.25 9.34
N ALA A 5 -1.87 -3.33 8.40
CA ALA A 5 -1.17 -2.08 8.58
C ALA A 5 -2.09 -0.92 8.22
N THR A 6 -1.96 0.18 8.95
CA THR A 6 -2.64 1.43 8.57
C THR A 6 -1.93 2.06 7.37
N VAL A 7 -2.62 2.98 6.68
CA VAL A 7 -2.00 3.78 5.62
C VAL A 7 -0.79 4.55 6.12
N LEU A 8 -0.91 5.21 7.29
CA LEU A 8 0.16 6.01 7.89
C LEU A 8 1.41 5.17 8.19
N GLU A 9 1.20 3.94 8.68
CA GLU A 9 2.30 3.02 8.92
C GLU A 9 3.02 2.64 7.62
N LEU A 10 2.25 2.35 6.57
CA LEU A 10 2.79 2.02 5.25
C LEU A 10 3.59 3.18 4.65
N GLU A 11 3.08 4.41 4.78
CA GLU A 11 3.76 5.63 4.37
C GLU A 11 5.06 5.84 5.16
N GLY A 12 5.03 5.65 6.48
CA GLY A 12 6.22 5.73 7.33
C GLY A 12 7.30 4.74 6.90
N LEU A 13 6.94 3.50 6.60
CA LEU A 13 7.88 2.49 6.10
C LEU A 13 8.44 2.88 4.72
N ALA A 14 7.62 3.44 3.84
CA ALA A 14 8.04 3.88 2.51
C ALA A 14 9.03 5.05 2.56
N ILE A 15 8.77 6.05 3.41
CA ILE A 15 9.66 7.21 3.62
C ILE A 15 11.04 6.76 4.10
N ASN A 16 11.10 5.72 4.95
CA ASN A 16 12.34 5.16 5.47
C ASN A 16 12.98 4.12 4.54
N ASN A 17 12.47 3.94 3.32
CA ASN A 17 12.95 2.97 2.33
C ASN A 17 12.93 1.50 2.84
N LEU A 18 11.97 1.17 3.71
CA LEU A 18 11.81 -0.16 4.33
C LEU A 18 10.84 -1.07 3.57
N ILE A 19 10.24 -0.58 2.48
CA ILE A 19 9.34 -1.33 1.59
C ILE A 19 10.15 -1.89 0.41
N LYS A 20 10.21 -3.22 0.29
CA LYS A 20 10.88 -3.96 -0.79
C LYS A 20 10.05 -3.95 -2.08
N SER A 21 8.75 -4.20 -1.94
CA SER A 21 7.79 -4.22 -3.06
C SER A 21 6.37 -3.99 -2.56
N TYR A 22 5.48 -3.57 -3.45
CA TYR A 22 4.05 -3.51 -3.17
C TYR A 22 3.24 -3.90 -4.41
N GLU A 23 2.03 -4.41 -4.16
CA GLU A 23 1.01 -4.69 -5.17
C GLU A 23 -0.31 -4.03 -4.74
N VAL A 24 -1.13 -3.67 -5.72
CA VAL A 24 -2.48 -3.15 -5.50
C VAL A 24 -3.47 -4.23 -5.87
N SER A 25 -4.35 -4.59 -4.95
CA SER A 25 -5.33 -5.65 -5.13
C SER A 25 -6.74 -5.08 -5.01
N GLU A 26 -7.65 -5.56 -5.86
CA GLU A 26 -9.06 -5.20 -5.81
C GLU A 26 -9.76 -6.01 -4.72
N CYS A 27 -10.47 -5.32 -3.83
CA CYS A 27 -11.22 -5.96 -2.76
C CYS A 27 -12.63 -6.33 -3.18
N HIS A 28 -13.39 -5.33 -3.63
CA HIS A 28 -14.77 -5.46 -4.07
C HIS A 28 -15.12 -4.30 -4.99
N ASN A 29 -16.02 -4.59 -5.93
CA ASN A 29 -16.51 -3.64 -6.91
C ASN A 29 -18.01 -3.46 -6.70
N SER A 30 -18.43 -2.25 -6.33
CA SER A 30 -19.84 -1.90 -6.16
C SER A 30 -20.24 -0.92 -7.26
N GLY A 31 -20.27 -1.41 -8.50
CA GLY A 31 -20.69 -0.68 -9.70
C GLY A 31 -19.77 0.49 -10.05
N LYS A 32 -20.02 1.66 -9.45
CA LYS A 32 -19.25 2.89 -9.67
C LYS A 32 -18.09 3.08 -8.69
N LEU A 33 -18.10 2.35 -7.57
CA LEU A 33 -17.08 2.47 -6.52
C LEU A 33 -16.17 1.24 -6.52
N LYS A 34 -14.90 1.48 -6.81
CA LYS A 34 -13.85 0.48 -6.74
C LYS A 34 -13.15 0.56 -5.39
N PHE A 35 -13.13 -0.54 -4.66
CA PHE A 35 -12.39 -0.64 -3.41
C PHE A 35 -11.11 -1.43 -3.64
N LEU A 36 -9.98 -0.84 -3.27
CA LEU A 36 -8.66 -1.43 -3.42
C LEU A 36 -8.00 -1.56 -2.04
N LYS A 37 -7.00 -2.43 -1.97
CA LYS A 37 -6.04 -2.48 -0.87
C LYS A 37 -4.62 -2.54 -1.42
N VAL A 38 -3.65 -2.12 -0.61
CA VAL A 38 -2.23 -2.32 -0.89
C VAL A 38 -1.73 -3.50 -0.07
N ILE A 39 -0.96 -4.38 -0.72
CA ILE A 39 -0.19 -5.42 -0.07
C ILE A 39 1.27 -5.06 -0.28
N ALA A 40 2.03 -4.89 0.79
CA ALA A 40 3.44 -4.55 0.73
C ALA A 40 4.30 -5.61 1.40
N ARG A 41 5.52 -5.76 0.90
CA ARG A 41 6.56 -6.60 1.48
C ARG A 41 7.68 -5.70 1.98
N THR A 42 8.04 -5.82 3.25
CA THR A 42 9.15 -5.06 3.84
C THR A 42 10.50 -5.69 3.49
N LEU A 43 11.60 -5.00 3.80
CA LEU A 43 12.96 -5.54 3.68
C LEU A 43 13.19 -6.78 4.55
N ASN A 44 12.46 -6.91 5.66
CA ASN A 44 12.52 -8.06 6.57
C ASN A 44 11.58 -9.19 6.15
N ASP A 45 11.09 -9.17 4.90
CA ASP A 45 10.14 -10.14 4.34
C ASP A 45 8.80 -10.24 5.10
N GLU A 46 8.45 -9.22 5.86
CA GLU A 46 7.11 -9.09 6.46
C GLU A 46 6.10 -8.67 5.38
N GLU A 47 4.96 -9.36 5.30
CA GLU A 47 3.84 -8.96 4.44
C GLU A 47 2.79 -8.16 5.22
N LEU A 48 2.55 -6.93 4.76
CA LEU A 48 1.58 -6.00 5.29
C LEU A 48 0.41 -5.85 4.31
N GLU A 49 -0.81 -5.76 4.82
CA GLU A 49 -1.96 -5.36 4.01
C GLU A 49 -2.72 -4.20 4.64
N THR A 50 -3.16 -3.26 3.81
CA THR A 50 -4.07 -2.20 4.24
C THR A 50 -5.50 -2.72 4.30
N GLU A 51 -6.36 -1.96 4.98
CA GLU A 51 -7.80 -2.09 4.78
C GLU A 51 -8.20 -1.76 3.34
N CYS A 52 -9.39 -2.25 2.95
CA CYS A 52 -9.99 -1.94 1.67
C CYS A 52 -10.58 -0.52 1.72
N MET A 53 -10.16 0.33 0.79
CA MET A 53 -10.55 1.72 0.72
C MET A 53 -11.03 2.06 -0.68
N ASP A 54 -11.84 3.10 -0.80
CA ASP A 54 -12.20 3.66 -2.09
C ASP A 54 -10.96 4.08 -2.89
N GLN A 55 -11.07 4.00 -4.21
CA GLN A 55 -9.99 4.30 -5.14
C GLN A 55 -9.38 5.69 -4.95
N ASP A 56 -10.17 6.70 -4.55
CA ASP A 56 -9.68 8.07 -4.39
C ASP A 56 -8.77 8.20 -3.16
N ARG A 57 -9.17 7.60 -2.02
CA ARG A 57 -8.33 7.57 -0.81
C ARG A 57 -7.04 6.80 -1.03
N ILE A 58 -7.13 5.59 -1.55
CA ILE A 58 -5.95 4.72 -1.70
C ILE A 58 -5.02 5.17 -2.83
N GLY A 59 -5.55 5.89 -3.82
CA GLY A 59 -4.75 6.48 -4.90
C GLY A 59 -3.65 7.41 -4.39
N ARG A 60 -3.90 8.17 -3.31
CA ARG A 60 -2.90 9.04 -2.67
C ARG A 60 -1.75 8.23 -2.08
N VAL A 61 -2.10 7.13 -1.40
CA VAL A 61 -1.13 6.21 -0.79
C VAL A 61 -0.24 5.59 -1.88
N ILE A 62 -0.85 5.12 -2.97
CA ILE A 62 -0.13 4.54 -4.11
C ILE A 62 0.85 5.56 -4.71
N ALA A 63 0.44 6.84 -4.84
CA ALA A 63 1.31 7.90 -5.35
C ALA A 63 2.52 8.16 -4.43
N ILE A 64 2.33 8.10 -3.12
CA ILE A 64 3.41 8.21 -2.12
C ILE A 64 4.38 7.02 -2.27
N LEU A 65 3.88 5.79 -2.26
CA LEU A 65 4.69 4.58 -2.42
C LEU A 65 5.50 4.60 -3.73
N ALA A 66 4.87 5.03 -4.84
CA ALA A 66 5.53 5.15 -6.13
C ALA A 66 6.61 6.25 -6.17
N SER A 67 6.48 7.30 -5.35
CA SER A 67 7.45 8.38 -5.26
C SER A 67 8.69 7.92 -4.49
N TYR A 68 8.51 7.29 -3.34
CA TYR A 68 9.63 6.81 -2.54
C TYR A 68 10.37 5.62 -3.15
N ARG A 69 9.68 4.75 -3.90
CA ARG A 69 10.34 3.70 -4.69
C ARG A 69 11.31 4.26 -5.73
N ARG A 70 11.07 5.47 -6.25
CA ARG A 70 11.97 6.13 -7.20
C ARG A 70 13.17 6.77 -6.52
N TRP A 71 13.05 7.19 -5.26
CA TRP A 71 14.12 7.83 -4.50
C TRP A 71 15.11 6.85 -3.91
N GLY A 72 14.69 5.62 -3.60
CA GLY A 72 15.57 4.55 -3.11
C GLY A 72 16.43 3.88 -4.19
N LYS A 73 16.40 4.36 -5.44
CA LYS A 73 17.18 3.86 -6.58
C LYS A 73 18.32 4.81 -6.94
#